data_AF-A0A1V4Q4R0-F1
#
_entry.id   AF-A0A1V4Q4R0-F1
#
_cell.length_a   1.000
_cell.length_b   1.000
_cell.length_c   1.000
_cell.angle_alpha   90.00
_cell.angle_beta   90.00
_cell.angle_gamma   90.00
#
_symmetry.space_group_name_H-M   'P 1'
#
loop_
_entity.id
_entity.type
_entity.pdbx_description
1 polymer ?
#
loop_
_entity_poly.entity_id
_entity_poly.type
_entity_poly.pdbx_seq_one_letter_code
_entity_poly.pdbx_strand_id
1 'polypeptide(L)'
;VLDHRATERTDLDDEVLAAARSAITSMLTSDPAHAEAYVERVLALSTGAQKTRLEQAGAALSAAVAAQTAPSAGRVLSAGLVTDPGSDDPGSRAEVLVVVQASNPVLLGGDPQADRLTLTVGMTRTDAGWLVDSAVPA
;
A
#
# COMPACT_ATOMS: atom_id res chain seq x y z
N VAL A 1 -13.89 -29.56 11.84
CA VAL A 1 -13.45 -29.25 10.45
C VAL A 1 -14.02 -27.92 9.97
N LEU A 2 -15.29 -27.60 10.20
CA LEU A 2 -15.87 -26.30 9.84
C LEU A 2 -15.23 -25.13 10.61
N ASP A 3 -15.00 -25.29 11.92
CA ASP A 3 -14.37 -24.22 12.74
C ASP A 3 -12.93 -23.91 12.29
N HIS A 4 -12.16 -24.93 11.90
CA HIS A 4 -10.78 -24.74 11.47
C HIS A 4 -10.68 -23.93 10.18
N ARG A 5 -11.53 -24.23 9.18
CA ARG A 5 -11.57 -23.47 7.91
C ARG A 5 -12.07 -22.04 8.09
N ALA A 6 -12.98 -21.83 9.03
CA ALA A 6 -13.44 -20.48 9.38
C ALA A 6 -12.31 -19.66 10.01
N THR A 7 -11.56 -20.26 10.95
CA THR A 7 -10.37 -19.61 11.55
C THR A 7 -9.31 -19.30 10.51
N GLU A 8 -8.94 -20.27 9.65
CA GLU A 8 -7.95 -20.07 8.58
C GLU A 8 -8.35 -18.94 7.62
N ARG A 9 -9.65 -18.80 7.31
CA ARG A 9 -10.16 -17.71 6.48
C ARG A 9 -10.00 -16.37 7.19
N THR A 10 -10.41 -16.28 8.45
CA THR A 10 -10.27 -15.05 9.25
C THR A 10 -8.81 -14.65 9.42
N ASP A 11 -7.91 -15.61 9.65
CA ASP A 11 -6.48 -15.34 9.78
C ASP A 11 -5.90 -14.77 8.47
N LEU A 12 -6.32 -15.31 7.33
CA LEU A 12 -5.88 -14.82 6.01
C LEU A 12 -6.43 -13.42 5.70
N ASP A 13 -7.70 -13.17 6.04
CA ASP A 13 -8.33 -11.86 5.87
C ASP A 13 -7.62 -10.79 6.71
N ASP A 14 -7.33 -11.12 7.98
CA ASP A 14 -6.58 -10.27 8.90
C ASP A 14 -5.15 -10.03 8.41
N GLU A 15 -4.50 -11.03 7.82
CA GLU A 15 -3.15 -10.90 7.26
C GLU A 15 -3.12 -9.93 6.07
N VAL A 16 -4.04 -10.06 5.11
CA VAL A 16 -4.16 -9.13 3.97
C VAL A 16 -4.38 -7.71 4.48
N LEU A 17 -5.30 -7.56 5.43
CA LEU A 17 -5.67 -6.27 6.00
C LEU A 17 -4.53 -5.64 6.81
N ALA A 18 -3.71 -6.43 7.50
CA ALA A 18 -2.52 -5.95 8.21
C ALA A 18 -1.42 -5.54 7.23
N ALA A 19 -1.18 -6.35 6.19
CA ALA A 19 -0.19 -6.06 5.15
C ALA A 19 -0.54 -4.78 4.38
N ALA A 20 -1.80 -4.63 3.95
CA ALA A 20 -2.27 -3.42 3.28
C ALA A 20 -2.11 -2.18 4.16
N ARG A 21 -2.46 -2.26 5.45
CA ARG A 21 -2.29 -1.13 6.38
C ARG A 21 -0.84 -0.71 6.51
N SER A 22 0.06 -1.67 6.68
CA SER A 22 1.50 -1.43 6.83
C SER A 22 2.08 -0.83 5.56
N ALA A 23 1.80 -1.43 4.39
CA ALA A 23 2.31 -0.99 3.12
C ALA A 23 1.88 0.44 2.79
N ILE A 24 0.58 0.74 2.91
CA ILE A 24 0.05 2.08 2.61
C ILE A 24 0.58 3.13 3.59
N THR A 25 0.71 2.79 4.88
CA THR A 25 1.32 3.70 5.87
C THR A 25 2.78 4.02 5.50
N SER A 26 3.55 3.00 5.09
CA SER A 26 4.93 3.19 4.65
C SER A 26 5.03 4.01 3.36
N MET A 27 4.13 3.80 2.39
CA MET A 27 4.08 4.58 1.14
C MET A 27 3.66 6.04 1.39
N LEU A 28 2.94 6.32 2.47
CA LEU A 28 2.55 7.67 2.89
C LEU A 28 3.59 8.37 3.78
N THR A 29 4.69 7.69 4.10
CA THR A 29 5.72 8.21 5.01
C THR A 29 7.01 8.39 4.26
N SER A 30 7.32 9.64 3.91
CA SER A 30 8.52 10.01 3.18
C SER A 30 9.38 11.01 3.95
N ASP A 31 10.68 10.95 3.76
CA ASP A 31 11.63 11.91 4.31
C ASP A 31 12.48 12.47 3.16
N PRO A 32 12.45 13.80 2.89
CA PRO A 32 13.25 14.41 1.83
C PRO A 32 14.76 14.17 2.01
N ALA A 33 15.25 14.00 3.23
CA ALA A 33 16.66 13.69 3.50
C ALA A 33 17.05 12.24 3.09
N HIS A 34 16.06 11.37 2.87
CA HIS A 34 16.24 9.95 2.60
C HIS A 34 15.41 9.50 1.38
N ALA A 35 15.36 10.32 0.33
CA ALA A 35 14.51 10.10 -0.85
C ALA A 35 14.79 8.77 -1.59
N GLU A 36 16.05 8.39 -1.76
CA GLU A 36 16.43 7.12 -2.41
C GLU A 36 15.95 5.92 -1.60
N ALA A 37 16.20 5.93 -0.28
CA ALA A 37 15.75 4.90 0.63
C ALA A 37 14.21 4.79 0.68
N TYR A 38 13.49 5.89 0.44
CA TYR A 38 12.04 5.84 0.27
C TYR A 38 11.63 5.06 -0.97
N VAL A 39 12.25 5.31 -2.13
CA VAL A 39 11.95 4.59 -3.38
C VAL A 39 12.22 3.10 -3.23
N GLU A 40 13.34 2.71 -2.62
CA GLU A 40 13.68 1.31 -2.35
C GLU A 40 12.62 0.62 -1.48
N ARG A 41 12.16 1.27 -0.41
CA ARG A 41 11.08 0.73 0.44
C ARG A 41 9.77 0.55 -0.33
N VAL A 42 9.38 1.55 -1.13
CA VAL A 42 8.14 1.48 -1.92
C VAL A 42 8.22 0.36 -2.97
N LEU A 43 9.39 0.15 -3.58
CA LEU A 43 9.63 -0.96 -4.51
C LEU A 43 9.56 -2.32 -3.83
N ALA A 44 10.08 -2.45 -2.61
CA ALA A 44 10.01 -3.68 -1.83
C ALA A 44 8.58 -4.05 -1.43
N LEU A 45 7.70 -3.05 -1.28
CA LEU A 45 6.29 -3.21 -0.94
C LEU A 45 5.37 -3.39 -2.16
N SER A 46 5.92 -3.30 -3.37
CA SER A 46 5.15 -3.33 -4.62
C SER A 46 5.43 -4.60 -5.42
N THR A 47 4.45 -5.03 -6.20
CA THR A 47 4.57 -6.14 -7.14
C THR A 47 3.87 -5.84 -8.46
N GLY A 48 4.00 -6.75 -9.44
CA GLY A 48 3.34 -6.68 -10.73
C GLY A 48 3.54 -5.36 -11.48
N ALA A 49 2.48 -4.88 -12.10
CA ALA A 49 2.52 -3.67 -12.92
C ALA A 49 2.84 -2.40 -12.13
N GLN A 50 2.44 -2.32 -10.85
CA GLN A 50 2.80 -1.19 -9.97
C GLN A 50 4.32 -1.14 -9.76
N LYS A 51 4.95 -2.27 -9.45
CA LYS A 51 6.41 -2.34 -9.29
C LYS A 51 7.13 -1.91 -10.56
N THR A 52 6.74 -2.45 -11.72
CA THR A 52 7.36 -2.07 -13.00
C THR A 52 7.23 -0.57 -13.28
N ARG A 53 6.07 0.04 -13.00
CA ARG A 53 5.89 1.49 -13.15
C ARG A 53 6.80 2.28 -12.20
N LEU A 54 6.94 1.84 -10.96
CA LEU A 54 7.82 2.48 -9.97
C LEU A 54 9.30 2.34 -10.33
N GLU A 55 9.73 1.20 -10.87
CA GLU A 55 11.11 1.00 -11.34
C GLU A 55 11.46 1.99 -12.46
N GLN A 56 10.52 2.21 -13.38
CA GLN A 56 10.68 3.18 -14.47
C GLN A 56 10.64 4.63 -13.98
N ALA A 57 9.80 4.93 -12.99
CA ALA A 57 9.61 6.27 -12.45
C ALA A 57 10.53 6.61 -11.26
N GLY A 58 11.40 5.69 -10.83
CA GLY A 58 12.12 5.77 -9.54
C GLY A 58 12.93 7.07 -9.36
N ALA A 59 13.63 7.51 -10.41
CA ALA A 59 14.38 8.77 -10.39
C ALA A 59 13.46 9.99 -10.20
N ALA A 60 12.32 10.02 -10.91
CA ALA A 60 11.35 11.10 -10.79
C ALA A 60 10.67 11.09 -9.40
N LEU A 61 10.37 9.91 -8.86
CA LEU A 61 9.81 9.76 -7.52
C LEU A 61 10.80 10.21 -6.45
N SER A 62 12.07 9.81 -6.55
CA SER A 62 13.13 10.28 -5.64
C SER A 62 13.26 11.80 -5.68
N ALA A 63 13.31 12.40 -6.88
CA ALA A 63 13.38 13.85 -7.04
C ALA A 63 12.16 14.56 -6.43
N ALA A 64 10.95 14.02 -6.62
CA ALA A 64 9.74 14.57 -6.02
C ALA A 64 9.75 14.51 -4.49
N VAL A 65 10.32 13.44 -3.91
CA VAL A 65 10.48 13.32 -2.45
C VAL A 65 11.53 14.27 -1.92
N ALA A 66 12.69 14.37 -2.58
CA ALA A 66 13.76 15.28 -2.19
C ALA A 66 13.34 16.76 -2.27
N ALA A 67 12.38 17.09 -3.14
CA ALA A 67 11.84 18.45 -3.27
C ALA A 67 10.83 18.84 -2.19
N GLN A 68 10.42 17.92 -1.30
CA GLN A 68 9.50 18.24 -0.20
C GLN A 68 10.18 19.16 0.81
N THR A 69 9.43 20.14 1.33
CA THR A 69 9.93 21.09 2.32
C THR A 69 10.05 20.50 3.73
N ALA A 70 9.36 19.39 3.99
CA ALA A 70 9.37 18.65 5.25
C ALA A 70 9.02 17.17 5.02
N PRO A 71 9.35 16.28 5.97
CA PRO A 71 8.87 14.90 5.94
C PRO A 71 7.34 14.82 5.88
N SER A 72 6.84 13.79 5.20
CA SER A 72 5.43 13.43 5.20
C SER A 72 5.19 12.22 6.10
N ALA A 73 4.00 12.18 6.69
CA ALA A 73 3.52 11.02 7.44
C ALA A 73 2.06 10.79 7.08
N GLY A 74 1.68 9.51 7.01
CA GLY A 74 0.28 9.14 6.91
C GLY A 74 -0.07 7.98 7.83
N ARG A 75 -1.38 7.76 7.94
CA ARG A 75 -1.97 6.69 8.73
C ARG A 75 -3.22 6.19 8.05
N VAL A 76 -3.48 4.90 8.21
CA VAL A 76 -4.76 4.31 7.81
C VAL A 76 -5.76 4.51 8.95
N LEU A 77 -6.91 5.10 8.62
CA LEU A 77 -8.03 5.33 9.55
C LEU A 77 -8.97 4.13 9.58
N SER A 78 -9.20 3.52 8.41
CA SER A 78 -10.06 2.34 8.25
C SER A 78 -9.56 1.51 7.06
N ALA A 79 -9.77 0.19 7.13
CA ALA A 79 -9.55 -0.71 6.01
C ALA A 79 -10.55 -1.88 6.07
N GLY A 80 -11.02 -2.32 4.91
CA GLY A 80 -11.89 -3.48 4.76
C GLY A 80 -11.66 -4.18 3.43
N LEU A 81 -11.94 -5.49 3.38
CA LEU A 81 -11.87 -6.27 2.15
C LEU A 81 -13.04 -5.89 1.23
N VAL A 82 -12.73 -5.63 -0.03
CA VAL A 82 -13.67 -5.55 -1.14
C VAL A 82 -13.81 -6.92 -1.80
N THR A 83 -12.67 -7.60 -1.97
CA THR A 83 -12.61 -8.99 -2.44
C THR A 83 -11.70 -9.78 -1.52
N ASP A 84 -12.23 -10.87 -0.96
CA ASP A 84 -11.50 -11.76 -0.06
C ASP A 84 -10.39 -12.52 -0.81
N PRO A 85 -9.26 -12.81 -0.16
CA PRO A 85 -8.21 -13.66 -0.72
C PRO A 85 -8.74 -15.07 -1.00
N GLY A 86 -8.45 -15.64 -2.17
CA GLY A 86 -8.90 -17.00 -2.51
C GLY A 86 -8.21 -18.08 -1.67
N SER A 87 -6.90 -17.95 -1.51
CA SER A 87 -5.99 -18.81 -0.74
C SER A 87 -4.76 -18.03 -0.28
N ASP A 88 -3.85 -18.70 0.44
CA ASP A 88 -2.56 -18.15 0.86
C ASP A 88 -1.40 -18.48 -0.12
N ASP A 89 -1.72 -19.02 -1.29
CA ASP A 89 -0.72 -19.41 -2.28
C ASP A 89 -0.19 -18.20 -3.06
N PRO A 90 1.10 -18.20 -3.48
CA PRO A 90 1.63 -17.17 -4.36
C PRO A 90 0.77 -16.96 -5.62
N GLY A 91 0.46 -15.71 -5.93
CA GLY A 91 -0.43 -15.31 -7.03
C GLY A 91 -1.90 -15.16 -6.64
N SER A 92 -2.29 -15.56 -5.42
CA SER A 92 -3.60 -15.22 -4.84
C SER A 92 -3.77 -13.70 -4.76
N ARG A 93 -5.01 -13.23 -4.93
CA ARG A 93 -5.34 -11.80 -4.98
C ARG A 93 -6.45 -11.45 -4.01
N ALA A 94 -6.37 -10.24 -3.48
CA ALA A 94 -7.41 -9.61 -2.67
C ALA A 94 -7.49 -8.12 -3.01
N GLU A 95 -8.62 -7.50 -2.72
CA GLU A 95 -8.79 -6.05 -2.88
C GLU A 95 -9.21 -5.44 -1.55
N VAL A 96 -8.56 -4.34 -1.17
CA VAL A 96 -8.76 -3.66 0.11
C VAL A 96 -9.17 -2.21 -0.16
N LEU A 97 -10.27 -1.78 0.44
CA LEU A 97 -10.63 -0.37 0.51
C LEU A 97 -10.02 0.24 1.77
N VAL A 98 -9.18 1.26 1.62
CA VAL A 98 -8.56 1.97 2.75
C VAL A 98 -8.97 3.44 2.77
N VAL A 99 -9.20 3.97 3.97
CA VAL A 99 -9.31 5.40 4.21
C VAL A 99 -8.06 5.85 4.92
N VAL A 100 -7.33 6.78 4.32
CA VAL A 100 -6.05 7.28 4.85
C VAL A 100 -6.15 8.73 5.25
N GLN A 101 -5.25 9.14 6.14
CA GLN A 101 -4.93 10.54 6.39
C GLN A 101 -3.44 10.74 6.18
N ALA A 102 -3.03 11.80 5.49
CA ALA A 102 -1.64 12.11 5.22
C ALA A 102 -1.37 13.61 5.35
N SER A 103 -0.18 13.97 5.85
CA SER A 103 0.26 15.38 5.91
C SER A 103 0.63 15.97 4.55
N ASN A 104 0.79 15.11 3.53
CA ASN A 104 1.01 15.49 2.14
C ASN A 104 0.30 14.48 1.19
N PRO A 105 -1.01 14.65 0.92
CA PRO A 105 -1.81 13.70 0.13
C PRO A 105 -1.45 13.70 -1.38
N VAL A 106 -0.69 14.69 -1.85
CA VAL A 106 -0.31 14.86 -3.26
C VAL A 106 0.51 13.67 -3.78
N LEU A 107 1.27 12.99 -2.91
CA LEU A 107 2.06 11.81 -3.26
C LEU A 107 1.21 10.63 -3.77
N LEU A 108 -0.09 10.62 -3.47
CA LEU A 108 -1.03 9.61 -3.94
C LEU A 108 -2.03 10.16 -4.99
N GLY A 109 -1.78 11.36 -5.52
CA GLY A 109 -2.71 12.03 -6.44
C GLY A 109 -3.95 12.63 -5.77
N GLY A 110 -3.91 12.84 -4.46
CA GLY A 110 -4.99 13.49 -3.70
C GLY A 110 -4.97 15.03 -3.80
N ASP A 111 -6.07 15.66 -3.41
CA ASP A 111 -6.19 17.11 -3.29
C ASP A 111 -5.30 17.64 -2.15
N PRO A 112 -4.42 18.64 -2.37
CA PRO A 112 -3.60 19.24 -1.33
C PRO A 112 -4.38 19.88 -0.17
N GLN A 113 -5.68 20.10 -0.30
CA GLN A 113 -6.58 20.56 0.78
C GLN A 113 -7.31 19.42 1.49
N ALA A 114 -7.23 18.19 0.98
CA ALA A 114 -7.89 17.03 1.54
C ALA A 114 -6.93 16.24 2.42
N ASP A 115 -7.08 16.35 3.74
CA ASP A 115 -6.31 15.55 4.69
C ASP A 115 -6.68 14.06 4.65
N ARG A 116 -7.72 13.66 3.90
CA ARG A 116 -8.21 12.29 3.83
C ARG A 116 -8.45 11.86 2.39
N LEU A 117 -8.06 10.64 2.09
CA LEU A 117 -8.22 10.01 0.78
C LEU A 117 -8.73 8.58 0.96
N THR A 118 -9.60 8.14 0.06
CA THR A 118 -10.03 6.74 -0.02
C THR A 118 -9.31 6.10 -1.21
N LEU A 119 -8.74 4.92 -0.99
CA LEU A 119 -8.02 4.16 -2.00
C LEU A 119 -8.57 2.75 -2.11
N THR A 120 -8.65 2.25 -3.34
CA THR A 120 -8.75 0.83 -3.63
C THR A 120 -7.35 0.29 -3.87
N VAL A 121 -6.97 -0.72 -3.10
CA VAL A 121 -5.62 -1.32 -3.08
C VAL A 121 -5.73 -2.78 -3.49
N GLY A 122 -5.14 -3.12 -4.63
CA GLY A 122 -4.97 -4.51 -5.03
C GLY A 122 -3.75 -5.11 -4.33
N MET A 123 -3.97 -6.26 -3.70
CA MET A 123 -2.95 -7.03 -2.99
C MET A 123 -2.75 -8.36 -3.71
N THR A 124 -1.48 -8.73 -3.93
CA THR A 124 -1.10 -10.03 -4.49
C THR A 124 -0.17 -10.75 -3.52
N ARG A 125 -0.48 -12.03 -3.22
CA ARG A 125 0.37 -12.91 -2.41
C ARG A 125 1.64 -13.24 -3.19
N THR A 126 2.79 -13.07 -2.57
CA THR A 126 4.10 -13.44 -3.09
C THR A 126 4.83 -14.32 -2.08
N ASP A 127 6.00 -14.85 -2.44
CA ASP A 127 6.84 -15.59 -1.50
C ASP A 127 7.31 -14.73 -0.31
N ALA A 128 7.27 -13.39 -0.45
CA ALA A 128 7.58 -12.44 0.62
C ALA A 128 6.35 -12.00 1.43
N GLY A 129 5.18 -12.55 1.14
CA GLY A 129 3.89 -12.13 1.70
C GLY A 129 3.05 -11.28 0.74
N TRP A 130 2.01 -10.64 1.28
CA TRP A 130 1.10 -9.77 0.53
C TRP A 130 1.75 -8.43 0.16
N LEU A 131 1.87 -8.15 -1.14
CA LEU A 131 2.43 -6.91 -1.68
C LEU A 131 1.39 -6.15 -2.52
N VAL A 132 1.60 -4.83 -2.66
CA VAL A 132 0.70 -3.94 -3.39
C VAL A 132 0.92 -4.10 -4.90
N ASP A 133 -0.12 -4.52 -5.63
CA ASP A 133 -0.10 -4.58 -7.10
C ASP A 133 -0.71 -3.35 -7.77
N SER A 134 -1.49 -2.59 -7.02
CA SER A 134 -2.17 -1.37 -7.45
C SER A 134 -2.66 -0.59 -6.23
N ALA A 135 -2.67 0.74 -6.35
CA ALA A 135 -3.30 1.63 -5.39
C ALA A 135 -3.85 2.82 -6.17
N VAL A 136 -5.17 2.99 -6.17
CA VAL A 136 -5.85 4.03 -6.94
C VAL A 136 -6.91 4.72 -6.09
N PRO A 137 -7.21 6.01 -6.31
CA PRO A 137 -8.36 6.65 -5.69
C PRO A 137 -9.65 5.88 -5.99
N ALA A 138 -10.48 5.70 -4.97
CA ALA A 138 -11.78 5.04 -5.07
C ALA A 138 -12.87 5.99 -5.61
#